data_AF-E6KW09-F1
#
_entry.id   AF-E6KW09-F1
#
_cell.length_a   1.000
_cell.length_b   1.000
_cell.length_c   1.000
_cell.angle_alpha   90.00
_cell.angle_beta   90.00
_cell.angle_gamma   90.00
#
_symmetry.space_group_name_H-M   'P 1'
#
loop_
_entity.id
_entity.type
_entity.pdbx_description
1 polymer ?
#
loop_
_entity_poly.entity_id
_entity_poly.type
_entity_poly.pdbx_seq_one_letter_code
_entity_poly.pdbx_strand_id
1 'polypeptide(L)'
;MTESQQQLDEQFMRHALMLADKAEALGEIPVGAVLVSEEGEIIGEGWNLSIIDSDPTAHAEIVALRQGGQRLQNYRLLNATLYVTLEPCTMCAGAILHSRIKRLVFGAADYKTGAVGSRFHFFDDYKMNHAIEITGGVLQQECSEKLSAFFQKRRAQQKEAKLAQQLMTETKSDS
;
A
#
# COMPACT_ATOMS: atom_id res chain seq x y z
N MET A 1 13.87 -11.43 -16.11
CA MET A 1 14.50 -10.47 -15.16
C MET A 1 15.90 -10.94 -14.87
N THR A 2 16.87 -10.03 -14.77
CA THR A 2 18.22 -10.37 -14.33
C THR A 2 18.18 -10.63 -12.82
N GLU A 3 19.08 -11.48 -12.32
CA GLU A 3 19.22 -11.77 -10.88
C GLU A 3 19.40 -10.49 -10.04
N SER A 4 20.06 -9.47 -10.61
CA SER A 4 20.23 -8.14 -10.03
C SER A 4 18.91 -7.37 -9.84
N GLN A 5 17.97 -7.43 -10.80
CA GLN A 5 16.70 -6.70 -10.67
C GLN A 5 15.82 -7.29 -9.57
N GLN A 6 15.79 -8.62 -9.43
CA GLN A 6 15.01 -9.27 -8.38
C GLN A 6 15.52 -8.88 -6.98
N GLN A 7 16.84 -8.81 -6.80
CA GLN A 7 17.44 -8.38 -5.53
C GLN A 7 17.09 -6.92 -5.20
N LEU A 8 17.11 -6.03 -6.18
CA LEU A 8 16.66 -4.64 -6.01
C LEU A 8 15.18 -4.55 -5.65
N ASP A 9 14.33 -5.34 -6.32
CA ASP A 9 12.91 -5.36 -6.05
C ASP A 9 12.62 -5.82 -4.61
N GLU A 10 13.30 -6.88 -4.16
CA GLU A 10 13.19 -7.35 -2.78
C GLU A 10 13.71 -6.31 -1.78
N GLN A 11 14.82 -5.62 -2.08
CA GLN A 11 15.35 -4.55 -1.23
C GLN A 11 14.34 -3.42 -1.02
N PHE A 12 13.77 -2.88 -2.10
CA PHE A 12 12.79 -1.80 -2.00
C PHE A 12 11.44 -2.28 -1.45
N MET A 13 11.06 -3.53 -1.67
CA MET A 13 9.87 -4.10 -1.04
C MET A 13 10.06 -4.28 0.48
N ARG A 14 11.26 -4.65 0.95
CA ARG A 14 11.57 -4.65 2.39
C ARG A 14 11.49 -3.24 2.97
N HIS A 15 11.92 -2.23 2.23
CA HIS A 15 11.72 -0.83 2.63
C HIS A 15 10.25 -0.46 2.74
N ALA A 16 9.42 -0.84 1.76
CA ALA A 16 7.98 -0.65 1.81
C ALA A 16 7.33 -1.39 3.01
N LEU A 17 7.82 -2.57 3.38
CA LEU A 17 7.38 -3.29 4.59
C LEU A 17 7.72 -2.53 5.88
N MET A 18 8.88 -1.87 5.96
CA MET A 18 9.19 -0.99 7.10
C MET A 18 8.25 0.22 7.18
N LEU A 19 7.79 0.74 6.04
CA LEU A 19 6.77 1.80 6.02
C LEU A 19 5.39 1.27 6.43
N ALA A 20 5.05 0.04 6.04
CA ALA A 20 3.83 -0.63 6.52
C ALA A 20 3.83 -0.82 8.05
N ASP A 21 5.00 -1.06 8.66
CA ASP A 21 5.13 -1.11 10.12
C ASP A 21 4.83 0.24 10.78
N LYS A 22 5.15 1.37 10.12
CA LYS A 22 4.75 2.70 10.61
C LYS A 22 3.24 2.86 10.62
N ALA A 23 2.53 2.42 9.57
CA ALA A 23 1.07 2.40 9.55
C ALA A 23 0.50 1.52 10.67
N GLU A 24 1.03 0.30 10.87
CA GLU A 24 0.55 -0.58 11.95
C GLU A 24 0.73 0.05 13.33
N ALA A 25 1.88 0.67 13.60
CA ALA A 25 2.17 1.32 14.87
C ALA A 25 1.19 2.46 15.18
N LEU A 26 0.65 3.08 14.13
CA LEU A 26 -0.38 4.12 14.17
C LEU A 26 -1.81 3.56 14.24
N GLY A 27 -1.97 2.23 14.18
CA GLY A 27 -3.27 1.57 14.16
C GLY A 27 -3.98 1.65 12.81
N GLU A 28 -3.26 1.98 11.74
CA GLU A 28 -3.72 1.99 10.35
C GLU A 28 -3.54 0.61 9.70
N ILE A 29 -4.20 0.37 8.56
CA ILE A 29 -3.97 -0.84 7.77
C ILE A 29 -2.48 -0.85 7.33
N PRO A 30 -1.72 -1.95 7.53
CA PRO A 30 -0.29 -1.99 7.30
C PRO A 30 0.04 -2.09 5.80
N VAL A 31 -0.07 -0.96 5.09
CA VAL A 31 0.36 -0.82 3.71
C VAL A 31 1.41 0.28 3.64
N GLY A 32 2.53 -0.02 2.98
CA GLY A 32 3.62 0.90 2.73
C GLY A 32 3.96 0.95 1.25
N ALA A 33 4.48 2.08 0.81
CA ALA A 33 4.90 2.31 -0.56
C ALA A 33 6.16 3.19 -0.61
N VAL A 34 7.05 2.89 -1.55
CA VAL A 34 8.25 3.69 -1.82
C VAL A 34 8.39 3.95 -3.31
N LEU A 35 8.62 5.20 -3.67
CA LEU A 35 8.86 5.66 -5.02
C LEU A 35 10.36 5.92 -5.21
N VAL A 36 10.94 5.27 -6.21
CA VAL A 36 12.39 5.24 -6.46
C VAL A 36 12.66 5.80 -7.85
N SER A 37 13.66 6.68 -7.99
CA SER A 37 14.11 7.22 -9.28
C SER A 37 14.85 6.16 -10.12
N GLU A 38 15.17 6.50 -11.36
CA GLU A 38 15.96 5.64 -12.26
C GLU A 38 17.38 5.39 -11.72
N GLU A 39 17.93 6.36 -10.98
CA GLU A 39 19.25 6.30 -10.34
C GLU A 39 19.24 5.48 -9.04
N GLY A 40 18.09 4.95 -8.62
CA GLY A 40 17.93 4.17 -7.39
C GLY A 40 17.72 5.02 -6.13
N GLU A 41 17.47 6.32 -6.27
CA GLU A 41 17.20 7.19 -5.12
C GLU A 41 15.74 7.11 -4.68
N ILE A 42 15.49 7.03 -3.38
CA ILE A 42 14.13 7.16 -2.84
C ILE A 42 13.70 8.62 -2.95
N ILE A 43 12.67 8.87 -3.75
CA ILE A 43 12.10 10.20 -4.01
C ILE A 43 10.74 10.41 -3.33
N GLY A 44 10.11 9.33 -2.85
CA GLY A 44 8.89 9.39 -2.07
C GLY A 44 8.69 8.14 -1.21
N GLU A 45 8.12 8.32 -0.04
CA GLU A 45 7.73 7.31 0.93
C GLU A 45 6.29 7.57 1.34
N GLY A 46 5.53 6.50 1.50
CA GLY A 46 4.14 6.59 1.94
C GLY A 46 3.73 5.36 2.72
N TRP A 47 2.78 5.56 3.62
CA TRP A 47 2.08 4.49 4.31
C TRP A 47 0.62 4.92 4.50
N ASN A 48 -0.26 3.97 4.79
CA ASN A 48 -1.68 4.27 4.97
C ASN A 48 -1.89 5.21 6.17
N LEU A 49 -2.66 6.28 5.94
CA LEU A 49 -2.94 7.34 6.92
C LEU A 49 -4.43 7.74 6.94
N SER A 50 -5.30 6.93 6.32
CA SER A 50 -6.70 7.29 6.06
C SER A 50 -7.51 7.64 7.32
N ILE A 51 -7.24 7.00 8.46
CA ILE A 51 -7.95 7.26 9.72
C ILE A 51 -7.35 8.50 10.40
N ILE A 52 -6.02 8.55 10.53
CA ILE A 52 -5.31 9.63 11.24
C ILE A 52 -5.53 10.97 10.56
N ASP A 53 -5.39 11.02 9.23
CA ASP A 53 -5.55 12.25 8.46
C ASP A 53 -7.02 12.55 8.15
N SER A 54 -7.95 11.64 8.50
CA SER A 54 -9.36 11.71 8.10
C SER A 54 -9.52 11.95 6.59
N ASP A 55 -8.61 11.39 5.80
CA ASP A 55 -8.51 11.56 4.36
C ASP A 55 -8.73 10.20 3.67
N PRO A 56 -9.86 9.99 2.98
CA PRO A 56 -10.13 8.70 2.31
C PRO A 56 -9.16 8.41 1.16
N THR A 57 -8.33 9.38 0.75
CA THR A 57 -7.33 9.24 -0.31
C THR A 57 -5.92 8.98 0.22
N ALA A 58 -5.69 9.02 1.54
CA ALA A 58 -4.37 8.89 2.16
C ALA A 58 -3.85 7.44 2.21
N HIS A 59 -3.92 6.76 1.07
CA HIS A 59 -3.28 5.47 0.83
C HIS A 59 -1.78 5.64 0.61
N ALA A 60 -1.02 4.59 0.88
CA ALA A 60 0.44 4.62 0.81
C ALA A 60 0.96 5.09 -0.56
N GLU A 61 0.35 4.63 -1.66
CA GLU A 61 0.71 4.99 -3.02
C GLU A 61 0.48 6.48 -3.28
N ILE A 62 -0.66 7.01 -2.84
CA ILE A 62 -1.00 8.43 -3.00
C ILE A 62 -0.01 9.32 -2.25
N VAL A 63 0.32 8.95 -1.01
CA VAL A 63 1.28 9.69 -0.17
C VAL A 63 2.67 9.68 -0.83
N ALA A 64 3.16 8.52 -1.27
CA ALA A 64 4.47 8.40 -1.92
C ALA A 64 4.54 9.19 -3.23
N LEU A 65 3.50 9.11 -4.08
CA LEU A 65 3.44 9.86 -5.35
C LEU A 65 3.38 11.38 -5.11
N ARG A 66 2.60 11.83 -4.13
CA ARG A 66 2.53 13.26 -3.75
C ARG A 66 3.90 13.77 -3.29
N GLN A 67 4.59 13.00 -2.44
CA GLN A 67 5.93 13.38 -1.98
C GLN A 67 6.93 13.42 -3.15
N GLY A 68 6.90 12.44 -4.05
CA GLY A 68 7.72 12.43 -5.27
C GLY A 68 7.49 13.65 -6.16
N GLY A 69 6.22 14.00 -6.40
CA GLY A 69 5.87 15.17 -7.21
C GLY A 69 6.30 16.49 -6.59
N GLN A 70 6.21 16.62 -5.26
CA GLN A 70 6.73 17.76 -4.53
C GLN A 70 8.27 17.82 -4.59
N ARG A 71 8.96 16.69 -4.39
CA ARG A 71 10.42 16.62 -4.43
C ARG A 71 10.97 17.01 -5.80
N LEU A 72 10.35 16.52 -6.87
CA LEU A 72 10.76 16.78 -8.25
C LEU A 72 10.18 18.06 -8.84
N GLN A 73 9.27 18.74 -8.12
CA GLN A 73 8.49 19.88 -8.62
C GLN A 73 7.82 19.59 -9.98
N ASN A 74 7.36 18.34 -10.16
CA ASN A 74 6.77 17.87 -11.40
C ASN A 74 5.76 16.76 -11.13
N TYR A 75 4.59 16.82 -11.76
CA TYR A 75 3.56 15.79 -11.64
C TYR A 75 3.90 14.50 -12.43
N ARG A 76 4.81 14.60 -13.40
CA ARG A 76 5.31 13.44 -14.17
C ARG A 76 6.56 12.89 -13.51
N LEU A 77 6.43 11.70 -12.95
CA LEU A 77 7.47 10.96 -12.23
C LEU A 77 8.11 9.96 -13.19
N LEU A 78 8.64 10.48 -14.32
CA LEU A 78 9.14 9.66 -15.42
C LEU A 78 10.28 8.76 -14.94
N ASN A 79 10.36 7.56 -15.53
CA ASN A 79 11.36 6.52 -15.23
C ASN A 79 11.37 5.99 -13.78
N ALA A 80 10.56 6.55 -12.89
CA ALA A 80 10.45 6.08 -11.51
C ALA A 80 9.76 4.72 -11.42
N THR A 81 10.11 3.98 -10.38
CA THR A 81 9.46 2.72 -9.98
C THR A 81 8.77 2.90 -8.64
N LEU A 82 7.50 2.52 -8.56
CA LEU A 82 6.75 2.47 -7.31
C LEU A 82 6.70 1.03 -6.79
N TYR A 83 7.14 0.82 -5.55
CA TYR A 83 7.01 -0.44 -4.82
C TYR A 83 5.92 -0.29 -3.76
N VAL A 84 4.99 -1.24 -3.65
CA VAL A 84 3.90 -1.21 -2.66
C VAL A 84 3.62 -2.60 -2.10
N THR A 85 3.38 -2.71 -0.79
CA THR A 85 3.24 -4.03 -0.14
C THR A 85 1.95 -4.77 -0.52
N LEU A 86 0.93 -4.06 -1.01
CA LEU A 86 -0.36 -4.61 -1.40
C LEU A 86 -0.72 -4.12 -2.81
N GLU A 87 -1.39 -4.96 -3.59
CA GLU A 87 -1.91 -4.60 -4.91
C GLU A 87 -2.76 -3.32 -4.85
N PRO A 88 -2.48 -2.32 -5.71
CA PRO A 88 -3.22 -1.07 -5.73
C PRO A 88 -4.71 -1.25 -6.02
N CYS A 89 -5.55 -0.47 -5.31
CA CYS A 89 -6.96 -0.34 -5.65
C CYS A 89 -7.17 0.56 -6.88
N THR A 90 -8.41 0.69 -7.36
CA THR A 90 -8.74 1.49 -8.55
C THR A 90 -8.31 2.96 -8.44
N MET A 91 -8.43 3.56 -7.25
CA MET A 91 -8.00 4.94 -7.00
C MET A 91 -6.49 5.09 -7.22
N CYS A 92 -5.71 4.24 -6.55
CA CYS A 92 -4.25 4.26 -6.64
C CYS A 92 -3.77 3.91 -8.04
N ALA A 93 -4.39 2.94 -8.73
CA ALA A 93 -4.10 2.61 -10.12
C ALA A 93 -4.29 3.81 -11.06
N GLY A 94 -5.38 4.58 -10.89
CA GLY A 94 -5.59 5.83 -11.63
C GLY A 94 -4.52 6.89 -11.34
N ALA A 95 -4.15 7.07 -10.07
CA ALA A 95 -3.09 8.01 -9.68
C ALA A 95 -1.73 7.62 -10.26
N ILE A 96 -1.39 6.32 -10.21
CA ILE A 96 -0.20 5.73 -10.82
C ILE A 96 -0.16 6.04 -12.32
N LEU A 97 -1.26 5.80 -13.03
CA LEU A 97 -1.38 6.13 -14.45
C LEU A 97 -1.13 7.62 -14.73
N HIS A 98 -1.74 8.52 -13.95
CA HIS A 98 -1.60 9.96 -14.14
C HIS A 98 -0.20 10.49 -13.79
N SER A 99 0.49 9.83 -12.86
CA SER A 99 1.86 10.18 -12.44
C SER A 99 2.94 9.81 -13.46
N ARG A 100 2.63 8.97 -14.46
CA ARG A 100 3.56 8.56 -15.53
C ARG A 100 4.82 7.84 -15.04
N ILE A 101 4.75 7.14 -13.90
CA ILE A 101 5.81 6.21 -13.50
C ILE A 101 6.01 5.15 -14.57
N LYS A 102 7.23 4.63 -14.68
CA LYS A 102 7.58 3.60 -15.65
C LYS A 102 7.11 2.22 -15.18
N ARG A 103 7.27 1.94 -13.89
CA ARG A 103 7.10 0.60 -13.35
C ARG A 103 6.38 0.59 -12.00
N LEU A 104 5.47 -0.37 -11.84
CA LEU A 104 4.80 -0.70 -10.60
C LEU A 104 5.24 -2.10 -10.15
N VAL A 105 5.64 -2.21 -8.90
CA VAL A 105 5.96 -3.47 -8.24
C VAL A 105 5.10 -3.62 -6.99
N PHE A 106 4.42 -4.74 -6.84
CA PHE A 106 3.62 -4.99 -5.65
C PHE A 106 3.84 -6.36 -5.03
N GLY A 107 3.62 -6.45 -3.72
CA GLY A 107 3.79 -7.65 -2.94
C GLY A 107 2.59 -8.59 -2.99
N ALA A 108 1.68 -8.44 -2.03
CA ALA A 108 0.48 -9.27 -1.96
C ALA A 108 -0.60 -8.84 -2.96
N ALA A 109 -1.31 -9.81 -3.53
CA ALA A 109 -2.53 -9.57 -4.30
C ALA A 109 -3.70 -9.15 -3.39
N ASP A 110 -4.62 -8.31 -3.89
CA ASP A 110 -5.86 -7.95 -3.20
C ASP A 110 -7.09 -8.44 -3.98
N TYR A 111 -7.60 -9.61 -3.60
CA TYR A 111 -8.79 -10.20 -4.21
C TYR A 111 -10.11 -9.48 -3.89
N LYS A 112 -10.11 -8.52 -2.95
CA LYS A 112 -11.31 -7.75 -2.62
C LYS A 112 -11.42 -6.49 -3.46
N THR A 113 -10.34 -5.72 -3.57
CA THR A 113 -10.37 -4.39 -4.23
C THR A 113 -9.24 -4.13 -5.22
N GLY A 114 -8.33 -5.09 -5.40
CA GLY A 114 -7.16 -4.96 -6.28
C GLY A 114 -7.55 -4.73 -7.74
N ALA A 115 -6.90 -3.73 -8.35
CA ALA A 115 -7.22 -3.27 -9.68
C ALA A 115 -6.16 -3.62 -10.73
N VAL A 116 -5.14 -4.40 -10.36
CA VAL A 116 -3.97 -4.73 -11.18
C VAL A 116 -3.91 -6.25 -11.41
N GLY A 117 -5.07 -6.85 -11.69
CA GLY A 117 -5.19 -8.26 -12.06
C GLY A 117 -6.03 -9.12 -11.12
N SER A 118 -6.33 -8.68 -9.89
CA SER A 118 -7.13 -9.50 -8.96
C SER A 118 -8.63 -9.35 -9.17
N ARG A 119 -9.19 -8.17 -8.88
CA ARG A 119 -10.64 -7.92 -9.00
C ARG A 119 -10.98 -7.16 -10.26
N PHE A 120 -10.12 -6.22 -10.65
CA PHE A 120 -10.19 -5.45 -11.89
C PHE A 120 -8.87 -5.55 -12.65
N HIS A 121 -8.92 -5.36 -13.96
CA HIS A 121 -7.75 -5.35 -14.84
C HIS A 121 -7.56 -3.95 -15.42
N PHE A 122 -7.37 -2.96 -14.53
CA PHE A 122 -7.46 -1.53 -14.87
C PHE A 122 -6.54 -1.11 -16.03
N PHE A 123 -5.34 -1.70 -16.13
CA PHE A 123 -4.39 -1.37 -17.19
C PHE A 123 -4.63 -2.15 -18.50
N ASP A 124 -5.35 -3.28 -18.45
CA ASP A 124 -5.66 -4.10 -19.63
C ASP A 124 -6.99 -3.68 -20.28
N ASP A 125 -7.98 -3.34 -19.45
CA ASP A 125 -9.34 -3.01 -19.89
C ASP A 125 -9.42 -1.66 -20.60
N TYR A 126 -8.46 -0.77 -20.34
CA TYR A 126 -8.42 0.57 -20.92
C TYR A 126 -7.21 0.74 -21.82
N LYS A 127 -7.44 1.01 -23.11
CA LYS A 127 -6.39 1.40 -24.05
C LYS A 127 -5.82 2.76 -23.68
N MET A 128 -4.80 2.77 -22.83
CA MET A 128 -4.18 3.99 -22.32
C MET A 128 -2.94 4.38 -23.13
N ASN A 129 -2.69 5.68 -23.27
CA ASN A 129 -1.56 6.24 -24.03
C ASN A 129 -0.18 6.03 -23.37
N HIS A 130 -0.15 5.52 -22.13
CA HIS A 130 1.06 5.26 -21.36
C HIS A 130 1.00 3.83 -20.84
N ALA A 131 2.00 3.03 -21.21
CA ALA A 131 2.16 1.67 -20.74
C ALA A 131 3.02 1.66 -19.47
N ILE A 132 2.60 0.91 -18.46
CA ILE A 132 3.32 0.72 -17.20
C ILE A 132 3.80 -0.72 -17.15
N GLU A 133 5.07 -0.91 -16.80
CA GLU A 133 5.63 -2.23 -16.51
C GLU A 133 5.12 -2.68 -15.13
N ILE A 134 4.53 -3.87 -15.03
CA ILE A 134 3.93 -4.36 -13.79
C ILE A 134 4.63 -5.64 -13.34
N THR A 135 4.98 -5.72 -12.06
CA THR A 135 5.51 -6.93 -11.42
C THR A 135 4.79 -7.16 -10.10
N GLY A 136 3.99 -8.23 -10.02
CA GLY A 136 3.35 -8.65 -8.77
C GLY A 136 4.11 -9.79 -8.10
N GLY A 137 3.87 -9.98 -6.80
CA GLY A 137 4.34 -11.15 -6.05
C GLY A 137 5.70 -11.00 -5.36
N VAL A 138 6.31 -9.82 -5.36
CA VAL A 138 7.63 -9.60 -4.71
C VAL A 138 7.45 -9.63 -3.19
N LEU A 139 8.10 -10.59 -2.51
CA LEU A 139 7.89 -10.84 -1.07
C LEU A 139 6.42 -11.02 -0.69
N GLN A 140 5.64 -11.66 -1.58
CA GLN A 140 4.19 -11.85 -1.42
C GLN A 140 3.80 -12.44 -0.06
N GLN A 141 4.54 -13.46 0.40
CA GLN A 141 4.25 -14.13 1.66
C GLN A 141 4.38 -13.17 2.84
N GLU A 142 5.51 -12.47 2.95
CA GLU A 142 5.77 -11.50 4.02
C GLU A 142 4.71 -10.38 4.03
N CYS A 143 4.34 -9.88 2.85
CA CYS A 143 3.31 -8.84 2.70
C CYS A 143 1.92 -9.32 3.14
N SER A 144 1.53 -10.54 2.72
CA SER A 144 0.22 -11.13 3.02
C SER A 144 0.08 -11.48 4.50
N GLU A 145 1.15 -12.02 5.11
CA GLU A 145 1.19 -12.37 6.53
C GLU A 145 1.02 -11.14 7.41
N LYS A 146 1.69 -10.02 7.08
CA LYS A 146 1.55 -8.76 7.81
C LYS A 146 0.11 -8.26 7.82
N LEU A 147 -0.54 -8.22 6.66
CA LEU A 147 -1.94 -7.80 6.54
C LEU A 147 -2.89 -8.73 7.32
N SER A 148 -2.66 -10.05 7.21
CA SER A 148 -3.44 -11.06 7.90
C SER A 148 -3.32 -10.97 9.42
N ALA A 149 -2.09 -10.79 9.93
CA ALA A 149 -1.80 -10.64 11.35
C ALA A 149 -2.49 -9.39 11.94
N PHE A 150 -2.45 -8.27 11.22
CA PHE A 150 -3.12 -7.04 11.63
C PHE A 150 -4.64 -7.23 11.79
N PHE A 151 -5.31 -7.82 10.81
CA PHE A 151 -6.75 -8.04 10.91
C PHE A 151 -7.13 -9.09 11.96
N GLN A 152 -6.29 -10.10 12.19
CA GLN A 152 -6.48 -11.04 13.30
C GLN A 152 -6.42 -10.32 14.66
N LYS A 153 -5.39 -9.49 14.87
CA LYS A 153 -5.23 -8.67 16.07
C LYS A 153 -6.41 -7.72 16.28
N ARG A 154 -6.87 -7.03 15.23
CA ARG A 154 -8.05 -6.12 15.29
C ARG A 154 -9.33 -6.85 15.69
N ARG A 155 -9.59 -8.04 15.12
CA ARG A 155 -10.77 -8.84 15.48
C ARG A 155 -10.73 -9.30 16.94
N ALA A 156 -9.56 -9.69 17.45
CA ALA A 156 -9.39 -10.06 18.85
C ALA A 156 -9.68 -8.86 19.79
N GLN A 157 -9.10 -7.70 19.49
CA GLN A 157 -9.32 -6.45 20.25
C GLN A 157 -10.80 -6.04 20.27
N GLN A 158 -11.51 -6.14 19.13
CA GLN A 158 -12.94 -5.83 19.08
C GLN A 158 -13.78 -6.80 19.92
N LYS A 159 -13.42 -8.08 19.95
CA LYS A 159 -14.10 -9.09 20.77
C LYS A 159 -13.92 -8.79 22.26
N GLU A 160 -12.70 -8.45 22.68
CA GLU A 160 -12.39 -8.06 24.07
C GLU A 160 -13.12 -6.79 24.48
N ALA A 161 -13.10 -5.75 23.63
CA ALA A 161 -13.81 -4.50 23.89
C ALA A 161 -15.33 -4.71 24.05
N LYS A 162 -15.93 -5.56 23.21
CA LYS A 162 -17.35 -5.91 23.30
C LYS A 162 -17.67 -6.64 24.61
N LEU A 163 -16.84 -7.59 25.01
CA LEU A 163 -17.02 -8.33 26.27
C LEU A 163 -16.91 -7.39 27.48
N ALA A 164 -15.91 -6.50 27.48
CA ALA A 164 -15.75 -5.50 28.54
C ALA A 164 -16.96 -4.56 28.63
N GLN A 165 -17.50 -4.13 27.48
CA GLN A 165 -18.69 -3.29 27.43
C GLN A 165 -19.94 -4.00 27.99
N GLN A 166 -20.11 -5.29 27.67
CA GLN A 166 -21.23 -6.12 28.19
C GLN A 166 -21.17 -6.26 29.72
N LEU A 167 -20.00 -6.58 30.26
CA LEU A 167 -19.78 -6.68 31.70
C LEU A 167 -20.06 -5.35 32.42
N MET A 168 -19.65 -4.22 31.83
CA MET A 168 -19.93 -2.88 32.38
C MET A 168 -21.43 -2.52 32.37
N THR A 169 -22.19 -2.98 31.38
CA THR A 169 -23.65 -2.78 31.35
C THR A 169 -24.39 -3.64 32.35
N GLU A 170 -23.99 -4.90 32.56
CA GLU A 170 -24.59 -5.80 33.54
C GLU A 170 -24.35 -5.33 34.99
N THR A 171 -23.15 -4.82 35.28
CA THR A 171 -22.81 -4.29 36.62
C THR A 171 -23.59 -3.01 36.97
N LYS A 172 -24.08 -2.25 35.97
CA LYS A 172 -24.88 -1.03 36.18
C LYS A 172 -26.39 -1.29 36.27
N SER A 173 -26.87 -2.47 35.85
CA SER A 173 -28.29 -2.83 35.97
C SER A 173 -28.65 -3.48 37.30
N ASP A 174 -27.66 -3.97 38.05
CA ASP A 174 -27.81 -4.55 39.39
C ASP A 174 -27.60 -3.54 40.54
N SER A 175 -27.40 -2.26 40.21
CA SER A 175 -27.26 -1.14 41.16
C SER A 175 -28.39 -0.13 40.99
#